data_AF-A0A9X9F1T4-F1
#
_entry.id   AF-A0A9X9F1T4-F1
#
_cell.length_a   1.000
_cell.length_b   1.000
_cell.length_c   1.000
_cell.angle_alpha   90.00
_cell.angle_beta   90.00
_cell.angle_gamma   90.00
#
_symmetry.space_group_name_H-M   'P 1'
#
loop_
_entity.id
_entity.type
_entity.pdbx_description
1 polymer ?
#
loop_
_entity_poly.entity_id
_entity_poly.type
_entity_poly.pdbx_seq_one_letter_code
_entity_poly.pdbx_strand_id
1 'polypeptide(L)'
;DQLAKRLELFRVSAPLFVTKKSGLNDHLNGVERPIEFDMLHSGEELEIVHSLAKWKRFALHEYGYEAGEGLYTNMNAIRRDEELDATHSIYVDQWDWEKIVQKE
;
A
#
# COMPACT_ATOMS: atom_id res chain seq x y z
N ASP A 1 -17.05 -7.13 -4.03
CA ASP A 1 -17.38 -8.53 -3.69
C ASP A 1 -17.18 -9.54 -4.82
N GLN A 2 -17.76 -9.35 -6.01
CA GLN A 2 -17.58 -10.34 -7.10
C GLN A 2 -16.12 -10.54 -7.53
N LEU A 3 -15.33 -9.45 -7.58
CA LEU A 3 -13.92 -9.52 -7.97
C LEU A 3 -13.07 -10.27 -6.94
N ALA A 4 -13.21 -9.91 -5.65
CA ALA A 4 -12.54 -10.59 -4.55
C ALA A 4 -12.84 -12.10 -4.54
N LYS A 5 -14.11 -12.48 -4.73
CA LYS A 5 -14.49 -13.90 -4.77
C LYS A 5 -13.91 -14.63 -5.99
N ARG A 6 -13.89 -13.99 -7.17
CA ARG A 6 -13.33 -14.58 -8.40
C ARG A 6 -11.81 -14.74 -8.36
N LEU A 7 -11.13 -13.89 -7.61
CA LEU A 7 -9.67 -13.89 -7.49
C LEU A 7 -9.16 -14.55 -6.20
N GLU A 8 -10.05 -15.07 -5.35
CA GLU A 8 -9.71 -15.63 -4.03
C GLU A 8 -8.92 -14.63 -3.16
N LEU A 9 -9.44 -13.40 -3.09
CA LEU A 9 -8.85 -12.32 -2.33
C LEU A 9 -9.54 -12.13 -0.98
N PHE A 10 -8.75 -12.10 0.08
CA PHE A 10 -9.17 -11.86 1.44
C PHE A 10 -9.02 -10.37 1.80
N ARG A 11 -10.00 -9.82 2.51
CA ARG A 11 -9.95 -8.42 2.92
C ARG A 11 -9.01 -8.25 4.11
N VAL A 12 -8.06 -7.34 4.00
CA VAL A 12 -7.14 -6.97 5.09
C VAL A 12 -7.15 -5.47 5.35
N SER A 13 -6.81 -5.07 6.58
CA SER A 13 -6.63 -3.66 6.93
C SER A 13 -5.26 -3.18 6.47
N ALA A 14 -5.22 -2.09 5.71
CA ALA A 14 -4.00 -1.44 5.27
C ALA A 14 -3.41 -0.53 6.35
N PRO A 15 -2.06 -0.41 6.42
CA PRO A 15 -1.44 0.68 7.16
C PRO A 15 -1.68 2.03 6.45
N LEU A 16 -1.85 3.10 7.23
CA LEU A 16 -1.86 4.48 6.71
C LEU A 16 -0.45 5.07 6.61
N PHE A 17 0.47 4.54 7.41
CA PHE A 17 1.85 4.99 7.50
C PHE A 17 2.76 3.81 7.83
N VAL A 18 4.01 3.91 7.42
CA VAL A 18 5.07 2.92 7.67
C VAL A 18 6.32 3.62 8.19
N THR A 19 7.21 2.90 8.87
CA THR A 19 8.51 3.48 9.25
C THR A 19 9.34 3.72 7.99
N LYS A 20 10.04 4.86 7.94
CA LYS A 20 10.93 5.20 6.82
C LYS A 20 11.99 4.13 6.57
N LYS A 21 12.46 3.50 7.65
CA LYS A 21 13.44 2.42 7.64
C LYS A 21 12.91 1.09 7.09
N SER A 22 11.59 0.89 7.03
CA SER A 22 11.00 -0.37 6.56
C SER A 22 11.22 -0.61 5.06
N GLY A 23 11.39 0.46 4.27
CA GLY A 23 11.43 0.37 2.81
C GLY A 23 10.12 -0.09 2.17
N LEU A 24 9.03 -0.19 2.95
CA LEU A 24 7.71 -0.66 2.50
C LEU A 24 6.90 0.42 1.78
N ASN A 25 7.26 1.70 1.96
CA ASN A 25 6.65 2.77 1.19
C ASN A 25 7.13 2.72 -0.26
N ASP A 26 6.24 3.09 -1.17
CA ASP A 26 6.55 3.26 -2.57
C ASP A 26 6.93 4.71 -2.84
N HIS A 27 8.08 4.91 -3.45
CA HIS A 27 8.57 6.26 -3.77
C HIS A 27 8.23 6.66 -5.21
N LEU A 28 7.36 5.90 -5.90
CA LEU A 28 6.89 6.19 -7.26
C LEU A 28 8.07 6.42 -8.22
N ASN A 29 8.25 7.63 -8.76
CA ASN A 29 9.35 7.95 -9.67
C ASN A 29 10.64 8.37 -8.93
N GLY A 30 10.62 8.39 -7.59
CA GLY A 30 11.73 8.78 -6.73
C GLY A 30 11.90 10.29 -6.60
N VAL A 31 10.99 11.08 -7.18
CA VAL A 31 11.02 12.56 -7.14
C VAL A 31 9.96 13.08 -6.17
N GLU A 32 8.83 12.38 -6.06
CA GLU A 32 7.71 12.74 -5.20
C GLU A 32 8.06 12.55 -3.73
N ARG A 33 7.87 13.60 -2.92
CA ARG A 33 8.22 13.56 -1.50
C ARG A 33 7.05 13.00 -0.69
N PRO A 34 7.28 11.98 0.17
CA PRO A 34 6.25 11.55 1.10
C PRO A 34 5.94 12.62 2.14
N ILE A 35 4.80 12.45 2.79
CA ILE A 35 4.50 13.18 4.02
C ILE A 35 5.15 12.43 5.17
N GLU A 36 6.14 13.06 5.79
CA GLU A 36 6.93 12.49 6.88
C GLU A 36 6.52 13.12 8.22
N PHE A 37 6.55 12.33 9.28
CA PHE A 37 6.31 12.79 10.65
C PHE A 37 7.00 11.86 11.66
N ASP A 38 7.28 12.36 12.86
CA ASP A 38 7.88 11.56 13.94
C ASP A 38 6.82 11.02 14.90
N MET A 39 7.07 9.81 15.41
CA MET A 39 6.26 9.26 16.50
C MET A 39 6.86 9.69 17.85
N LEU A 40 6.15 10.54 18.59
CA LEU A 40 6.62 11.06 19.89
C LEU A 40 7.12 9.98 20.87
N HIS A 41 6.49 8.80 20.88
CA HIS A 41 6.82 7.73 21.81
C HIS A 41 8.15 7.03 21.49
N SER A 42 8.41 6.73 20.22
CA SER A 42 9.61 5.97 19.80
C SER A 42 10.70 6.84 19.19
N GLY A 43 10.39 8.08 18.80
CA GLY A 43 11.25 8.95 18.00
C GLY A 43 11.47 8.45 16.58
N GLU A 44 10.70 7.46 16.12
CA GLU A 44 10.83 6.92 14.77
C GLU A 44 10.21 7.85 13.73
N GLU A 45 10.91 8.00 12.61
CA GLU A 45 10.39 8.68 11.42
C GLU A 45 9.44 7.73 10.67
N LEU A 46 8.22 8.21 10.47
CA LEU A 46 7.15 7.57 9.73
C LEU A 46 6.87 8.34 8.44
N GLU A 47 6.34 7.63 7.46
CA GLU A 47 5.87 8.18 6.19
C GLU A 47 4.44 7.74 5.93
N ILE A 48 3.58 8.66 5.49
CA ILE A 48 2.29 8.31 4.91
C ILE A 48 2.53 7.55 3.60
N VAL A 49 1.81 6.45 3.42
CA VAL A 49 1.97 5.60 2.24
C VAL A 49 1.51 6.32 0.97
N HIS A 50 2.30 6.23 -0.10
CA HIS A 50 1.86 6.64 -1.45
C HIS A 50 1.16 5.51 -2.21
N SER A 51 1.58 4.28 -1.95
CA SER A 51 1.00 3.04 -2.44
C SER A 51 1.36 1.90 -1.47
N LEU A 52 0.64 0.79 -1.55
CA LEU A 52 0.96 -0.42 -0.77
C LEU A 52 1.66 -1.47 -1.62
N ALA A 53 2.20 -1.13 -2.79
CA ALA A 53 2.74 -2.10 -3.75
C ALA A 53 3.74 -3.08 -3.10
N LYS A 54 4.73 -2.56 -2.38
CA LYS A 54 5.71 -3.40 -1.64
C LYS A 54 5.09 -4.06 -0.41
N TRP A 55 4.25 -3.33 0.32
CA TRP A 55 3.59 -3.83 1.52
C TRP A 55 2.72 -5.05 1.26
N LYS A 56 1.92 -5.07 0.18
CA LYS A 56 1.04 -6.21 -0.14
C LYS A 56 1.84 -7.50 -0.30
N ARG A 57 2.99 -7.43 -0.99
CA ARG A 57 3.86 -8.60 -1.18
C ARG A 57 4.50 -9.06 0.12
N PHE A 58 4.93 -8.13 0.96
CA PHE A 58 5.38 -8.43 2.32
C PHE A 58 4.28 -9.10 3.14
N ALA A 59 3.06 -8.55 3.14
CA ALA A 59 1.93 -9.07 3.90
C ALA A 59 1.50 -10.48 3.44
N LEU A 60 1.50 -10.77 2.14
CA LEU A 60 1.23 -12.11 1.63
C LEU A 60 2.22 -13.15 2.19
N HIS A 61 3.51 -12.79 2.23
CA HIS A 61 4.56 -13.64 2.81
C HIS A 61 4.38 -13.83 4.32
N GLU A 62 4.24 -12.73 5.08
CA GLU A 62 4.13 -12.79 6.53
C GLU A 62 2.88 -13.51 7.03
N TYR A 63 1.78 -13.41 6.28
CA TYR A 63 0.52 -14.07 6.63
C TYR A 63 0.41 -15.50 6.08
N GLY A 64 1.39 -15.97 5.31
CA GLY A 64 1.45 -17.36 4.83
C GLY A 64 0.37 -17.73 3.81
N TYR A 65 0.04 -16.81 2.89
CA TYR A 65 -0.90 -17.09 1.81
C TYR A 65 -0.35 -18.16 0.86
N GLU A 66 -1.24 -18.97 0.28
CA GLU A 66 -0.87 -20.00 -0.70
C GLU A 66 -1.04 -19.54 -2.16
N ALA A 67 -0.53 -20.33 -3.10
CA ALA A 67 -0.71 -20.05 -4.52
C ALA A 67 -2.19 -20.14 -4.92
N GLY A 68 -2.70 -19.09 -5.56
CA GLY A 68 -4.13 -18.93 -5.81
C GLY A 68 -4.79 -17.96 -4.83
N GLU A 69 -4.23 -17.75 -3.65
CA GLU A 69 -4.77 -16.82 -2.68
C GLU A 69 -4.14 -15.43 -2.82
N GLY A 70 -4.88 -14.41 -2.37
CA GLY A 70 -4.38 -13.06 -2.32
C GLY A 70 -5.11 -12.19 -1.33
N LEU A 71 -4.70 -10.94 -1.23
CA LEU A 71 -5.32 -9.96 -0.35
C LEU A 71 -5.83 -8.77 -1.16
N TYR A 72 -6.83 -8.09 -0.59
CA TYR A 72 -7.22 -6.76 -1.04
C TYR A 72 -7.48 -5.85 0.15
N THR A 73 -7.33 -4.55 -0.08
CA THR A 73 -7.57 -3.53 0.92
C THR A 73 -8.09 -2.25 0.29
N ASN A 74 -8.74 -1.43 1.10
CA ASN A 74 -9.11 -0.07 0.71
C ASN A 74 -7.94 0.82 1.12
N MET A 75 -7.07 1.10 0.15
CA MET A 75 -5.90 1.95 0.35
C MET A 75 -6.32 3.41 0.25
N ASN A 76 -5.76 4.23 1.14
CA ASN A 76 -5.87 5.68 1.09
C ASN A 76 -4.46 6.26 1.18
N ALA A 77 -4.18 7.27 0.36
CA ALA A 77 -2.90 7.94 0.31
C ALA A 77 -3.09 9.46 0.18
N ILE A 78 -2.05 10.19 0.57
CA ILE A 78 -1.95 11.63 0.34
C ILE A 78 -0.69 11.90 -0.48
N ARG A 79 -0.88 12.36 -1.72
CA ARG A 79 0.18 12.71 -2.67
C ARG A 79 0.32 14.23 -2.74
N ARG A 80 1.17 14.75 -1.86
CA ARG A 80 1.38 16.20 -1.68
C ARG A 80 1.95 16.92 -2.90
N ASP A 81 2.69 16.21 -3.74
CA ASP A 81 3.42 16.77 -4.88
C ASP A 81 2.67 16.50 -6.22
N GLU A 82 1.39 16.12 -6.17
CA GLU A 82 0.57 15.82 -7.35
C GLU A 82 0.17 17.10 -8.13
N GLU A 83 0.25 17.05 -9.46
CA GLU A 83 -0.31 18.10 -10.33
C GLU A 83 -1.82 17.88 -10.49
N LEU A 84 -2.63 18.85 -10.05
CA LEU A 84 -4.09 18.68 -9.97
C LEU A 84 -4.78 18.97 -11.31
N ASP A 85 -5.72 18.11 -11.67
CA ASP A 85 -6.65 18.30 -12.78
C ASP A 85 -7.99 17.59 -12.53
N ALA A 86 -8.80 17.40 -13.56
CA ALA A 86 -10.11 16.75 -13.45
C ALA A 86 -10.04 15.26 -13.01
N THR A 87 -8.87 14.64 -13.12
CA THR A 87 -8.60 13.22 -12.81
C THR A 87 -7.55 13.03 -11.72
N HIS A 88 -6.78 14.06 -11.37
CA HIS A 88 -5.70 14.01 -10.38
C HIS A 88 -6.06 14.80 -9.11
N SER A 89 -5.95 14.13 -7.97
CA SER A 89 -6.25 14.65 -6.63
C SER A 89 -5.10 14.35 -5.68
N ILE A 90 -4.83 15.28 -4.74
CA ILE A 90 -3.88 15.03 -3.64
C ILE A 90 -4.31 13.86 -2.76
N TYR A 91 -5.62 13.57 -2.70
CA TYR A 91 -6.16 12.43 -2.01
C TYR A 91 -6.44 11.33 -3.02
N VAL A 92 -5.88 10.15 -2.77
CA VAL A 92 -6.01 8.97 -3.61
C VAL A 92 -6.64 7.85 -2.79
N ASP A 93 -7.72 7.27 -3.29
CA ASP A 93 -8.28 6.02 -2.80
C ASP A 93 -8.16 4.93 -3.87
N GLN A 94 -7.88 3.70 -3.44
CA GLN A 94 -7.74 2.57 -4.36
C GLN A 94 -8.24 1.29 -3.72
N TRP A 95 -8.89 0.47 -4.55
CA TRP A 95 -9.06 -0.93 -4.25
C TRP A 95 -7.77 -1.67 -4.64
N ASP A 96 -6.87 -1.77 -3.67
CA ASP A 96 -5.50 -2.25 -3.88
C ASP A 96 -5.39 -3.73 -3.50
N TRP A 97 -4.84 -4.56 -4.39
CA TRP A 97 -4.84 -6.02 -4.24
C TRP A 97 -3.57 -6.69 -4.79
N GLU A 98 -3.24 -7.86 -4.28
CA GLU A 98 -2.11 -8.68 -4.73
C GLU A 98 -2.49 -10.16 -4.57
N LYS A 99 -2.00 -11.04 -5.46
CA LYS A 99 -2.27 -12.48 -5.46
C LYS A 99 -1.00 -13.27 -5.72
N ILE A 100 -0.82 -14.39 -5.04
CA ILE A 100 0.27 -15.32 -5.31
C ILE A 100 -0.10 -16.16 -6.54
N VAL A 101 0.75 -16.11 -7.55
CA VAL A 101 0.65 -16.93 -8.78
C VAL A 101 1.70 -18.02 -8.76
N GLN A 102 1.38 -19.19 -9.32
CA GLN A 102 2.38 -20.25 -9.53
C GLN A 102 3.38 -19.79 -10.59
N LYS A 103 4.64 -20.20 -10.45
CA LYS A 103 5.59 -20.12 -11.56
C LYS A 103 5.17 -21.15 -12.61
N GLU A 104 4.98 -20.69 -13.84
CA GLU A 104 4.82 -21.56 -15.01
C GLU A 104 6.04 -22.46 -15.23
#